data_AF-A0A0A2LZ11-F1
#
_entry.id   AF-A0A0A2LZ11-F1
#
_cell.length_a   1.000
_cell.length_b   1.000
_cell.length_c   1.000
_cell.angle_alpha   90.00
_cell.angle_beta   90.00
_cell.angle_gamma   90.00
#
_symmetry.space_group_name_H-M   'P 1'
#
loop_
_entity.id
_entity.type
_entity.pdbx_description
1 polymer ?
#
loop_
_entity_poly.entity_id
_entity_poly.type
_entity_poly.pdbx_seq_one_letter_code
_entity_poly.pdbx_strand_id
1 'polypeptide(L)'
;MSYQCEIVYYLDNNDMAIIEVEQAGYSGLRNILWLVYHKATQSVNRFNFRPVVFKTKARGQKIKKGFLKLANKPGNYAIEIDALVFNFTEQDPDNMPAGTMANIEKYLSTVV
;
A
#
# COMPACT_ATOMS: atom_id res chain seq x y z
N MET A 1 -0.97 -18.28 -15.14
CA MET A 1 -2.16 -17.46 -14.81
C MET A 1 -1.62 -16.21 -14.15
N SER A 2 -1.68 -15.05 -14.81
CA SER A 2 -1.24 -13.78 -14.21
C SER A 2 -2.25 -13.38 -13.13
N TYR A 3 -1.81 -13.27 -11.89
CA TYR A 3 -2.66 -12.69 -10.85
C TYR A 3 -2.90 -11.23 -11.21
N GLN A 4 -4.16 -10.85 -11.39
CA GLN A 4 -4.52 -9.45 -11.61
C GLN A 4 -4.23 -8.69 -10.31
N CYS A 5 -3.17 -7.90 -10.31
CA CYS A 5 -2.80 -6.99 -9.24
C CYS A 5 -3.27 -5.59 -9.62
N GLU A 6 -3.81 -4.85 -8.66
CA GLU A 6 -4.31 -3.50 -8.83
C GLU A 6 -3.78 -2.64 -7.70
N ILE A 7 -3.11 -1.53 -8.03
CA ILE A 7 -2.68 -0.55 -7.02
C ILE A 7 -3.92 0.25 -6.62
N VAL A 8 -4.24 0.26 -5.33
CA VAL A 8 -5.50 0.87 -4.84
C VAL A 8 -5.28 2.02 -3.86
N TYR A 9 -4.03 2.22 -3.40
CA TYR A 9 -3.67 3.29 -2.50
C TYR A 9 -2.19 3.65 -2.65
N TYR A 10 -1.89 4.94 -2.57
CA TYR A 10 -0.57 5.48 -2.77
C TYR A 10 -0.31 6.69 -1.84
N LEU A 11 0.70 6.54 -0.99
CA LEU A 11 1.27 7.63 -0.21
C LEU A 11 2.66 7.91 -0.73
N ASP A 12 2.94 9.18 -0.99
CA ASP A 12 4.22 9.63 -1.49
C ASP A 12 4.95 10.54 -0.49
N ASN A 13 6.26 10.36 -0.40
CA ASN A 13 7.20 11.23 0.28
C ASN A 13 8.48 11.33 -0.59
N ASN A 14 9.35 12.31 -0.34
CA ASN A 14 10.61 12.48 -1.07
C ASN A 14 11.54 11.25 -1.04
N ASP A 15 11.56 10.49 0.06
CA ASP A 15 12.49 9.39 0.27
C ASP A 15 11.87 8.03 -0.06
N MET A 16 10.56 7.88 0.17
CA MET A 16 9.87 6.61 0.03
C MET A 16 8.40 6.78 -0.34
N ALA A 17 7.76 5.68 -0.75
CA ALA A 17 6.33 5.59 -0.99
C ALA A 17 5.74 4.38 -0.28
N ILE A 18 4.50 4.48 0.17
CA ILE A 18 3.72 3.36 0.72
C ILE A 18 2.59 3.05 -0.26
N ILE A 19 2.48 1.78 -0.65
CA ILE A 19 1.55 1.31 -1.68
C ILE A 19 0.70 0.16 -1.13
N GLU A 20 -0.61 0.23 -1.37
CA GLU A 20 -1.51 -0.91 -1.19
C GLU A 20 -1.84 -1.52 -2.55
N VAL A 21 -1.68 -2.83 -2.67
CA VAL A 21 -1.99 -3.59 -3.87
C VAL A 21 -3.06 -4.63 -3.53
N GLU A 22 -4.17 -4.60 -4.28
CA GLU A 22 -5.14 -5.68 -4.29
C GLU A 22 -4.74 -6.73 -5.32
N GLN A 23 -4.56 -7.96 -4.86
CA GLN A 23 -4.28 -9.12 -5.69
C GLN A 23 -5.52 -10.00 -5.77
N ALA A 24 -5.95 -10.35 -6.98
CA ALA A 24 -7.01 -11.34 -7.18
C ALA A 24 -6.58 -12.71 -6.62
N GLY A 25 -7.31 -13.23 -5.62
CA GLY A 25 -7.08 -14.56 -5.07
C GLY A 25 -7.91 -15.65 -5.78
N TYR A 26 -7.50 -16.91 -5.59
CA TYR A 26 -8.08 -18.09 -6.25
C TYR A 26 -9.58 -18.35 -5.97
N SER A 27 -10.18 -17.73 -4.96
CA SER A 27 -11.56 -17.98 -4.52
C SER A 27 -12.48 -16.76 -4.62
N GLY A 28 -12.09 -15.74 -5.40
CA GLY A 28 -12.80 -14.45 -5.48
C GLY A 28 -12.55 -13.54 -4.26
N LEU A 29 -11.80 -14.02 -3.27
CA LEU A 29 -11.22 -13.20 -2.22
C LEU A 29 -10.05 -12.39 -2.79
N ARG A 30 -10.02 -11.08 -2.50
CA ARG A 30 -8.87 -10.23 -2.85
C ARG A 30 -7.90 -10.26 -1.67
N ASN A 31 -6.64 -10.56 -1.95
CA ASN A 31 -5.54 -10.40 -1.01
C ASN A 31 -5.04 -8.95 -1.06
N ILE A 32 -4.60 -8.42 0.08
CA ILE A 32 -4.01 -7.09 0.18
C ILE A 32 -2.52 -7.25 0.47
N LEU A 33 -1.69 -6.59 -0.32
CA LEU A 33 -0.26 -6.49 -0.14
C LEU A 33 0.11 -5.04 0.17
N TRP A 34 0.92 -4.86 1.21
CA TRP A 34 1.47 -3.56 1.59
C TRP A 34 2.94 -3.50 1.24
N LEU A 35 3.31 -2.50 0.46
CA LEU A 35 4.66 -2.32 -0.05
C LEU A 35 5.22 -0.96 0.37
N VAL A 36 6.50 -0.94 0.71
CA VAL A 36 7.30 0.30 0.79
C VAL A 36 8.24 0.31 -0.40
N TYR A 37 8.21 1.39 -1.16
CA TYR A 37 9.18 1.67 -2.21
C TYR A 37 10.18 2.72 -1.71
N HIS A 38 11.46 2.37 -1.69
CA HIS A 38 12.54 3.29 -1.36
C HIS A 38 13.05 3.93 -2.65
N LYS A 39 12.92 5.26 -2.78
CA LYS A 39 13.20 5.97 -4.03
C LYS A 39 14.70 6.01 -4.36
N ALA A 40 15.55 6.21 -3.34
CA ALA A 40 17.00 6.29 -3.51
C ALA A 40 17.62 4.98 -4.02
N THR A 41 17.17 3.84 -3.50
CA THR A 41 17.67 2.50 -3.86
C THR A 41 16.84 1.80 -4.93
N GLN A 42 15.68 2.37 -5.28
CA GLN A 42 14.67 1.77 -6.15
C GLN A 42 14.22 0.37 -5.69
N SER A 43 14.29 0.09 -4.39
CA SER A 43 13.94 -1.22 -3.82
C SER A 43 12.51 -1.25 -3.30
N VAL A 44 11.84 -2.39 -3.47
CA VAL A 44 10.48 -2.65 -2.98
C VAL A 44 10.53 -3.68 -1.86
N ASN A 45 9.96 -3.34 -0.70
CA ASN A 45 9.87 -4.22 0.46
C ASN A 45 8.41 -4.45 0.84
N ARG A 46 8.04 -5.68 1.18
CA ARG A 46 6.72 -5.99 1.73
C ARG A 46 6.70 -5.77 3.23
N PHE A 47 5.60 -5.23 3.74
CA PHE A 47 5.36 -5.14 5.18
C PHE A 47 3.91 -5.55 5.51
N ASN A 48 3.61 -5.68 6.80
CA ASN A 48 2.26 -5.92 7.29
C ASN A 48 2.01 -5.02 8.50
N PHE A 49 0.83 -4.40 8.56
CA PHE A 49 0.38 -3.74 9.79
C PHE A 49 0.10 -4.80 10.85
N ARG A 50 0.83 -4.76 11.97
CA ARG A 50 0.45 -5.50 13.16
C ARG A 50 -0.46 -4.60 14.00
N PRO A 51 -1.73 -4.96 14.21
CA PRO A 51 -2.54 -4.20 15.15
C PRO A 51 -1.89 -4.27 16.53
N VAL A 52 -1.68 -3.11 17.16
CA VAL A 52 -1.22 -3.00 18.55
C VAL A 52 -2.38 -3.45 19.44
N VAL A 53 -2.47 -4.77 19.62
CA VAL A 53 -3.36 -5.54 20.52
C VAL A 53 -4.63 -4.79 20.97
N PHE A 54 -5.76 -5.02 20.29
CA PHE A 54 -7.07 -4.91 20.93
C PHE A 54 -7.91 -6.17 20.68
N LYS A 55 -8.43 -6.72 21.77
CA LYS A 55 -9.29 -7.89 21.82
C LYS A 55 -10.51 -7.70 20.91
N THR A 56 -10.68 -8.65 19.99
CA THR A 56 -11.97 -9.14 19.45
C THR A 56 -13.06 -8.12 19.07
N LYS A 57 -13.20 -7.86 17.75
CA LYS A 57 -14.33 -8.32 16.89
C LYS A 57 -14.29 -7.54 15.57
N ALA A 58 -13.84 -8.18 14.50
CA ALA A 58 -14.07 -7.68 13.14
C ALA A 58 -15.57 -7.80 12.82
N ARG A 59 -16.34 -6.73 13.04
CA ARG A 59 -17.68 -6.60 12.46
C ARG A 59 -17.53 -6.10 11.04
N GLY A 60 -17.96 -6.91 10.07
CA GLY A 60 -17.90 -6.58 8.65
C GLY A 60 -18.76 -5.36 8.34
N GLN A 61 -18.12 -4.25 7.99
CA GLN A 61 -18.71 -3.21 7.16
C GLN A 61 -18.16 -3.36 5.74
N LYS A 62 -19.02 -3.14 4.73
CA LYS A 62 -18.60 -3.02 3.33
C LYS A 62 -17.75 -1.75 3.19
N ILE A 63 -16.43 -1.89 3.29
CA ILE A 63 -15.48 -0.88 2.84
C ILE A 63 -14.51 -1.59 1.88
N LYS A 64 -14.53 -1.20 0.61
CA LYS A 64 -13.55 -1.54 -0.46
C LYS A 64 -13.42 -0.29 -1.33
N LYS A 65 -12.26 0.23 -1.72
CA LYS A 65 -10.86 -0.25 -1.76
C LYS A 65 -9.93 0.61 -0.87
N GLY A 66 -8.81 0.06 -0.42
CA GLY A 66 -7.82 0.75 0.44
C GLY A 66 -8.16 0.62 1.92
N PHE A 67 -7.54 -0.30 2.66
CA PHE A 67 -7.85 -0.53 4.08
C PHE A 67 -7.41 0.62 4.99
N LEU A 68 -6.40 1.39 4.57
CA LEU A 68 -5.96 2.59 5.28
C LEU A 68 -6.58 3.87 4.70
N LYS A 69 -7.89 4.05 4.86
CA LYS A 69 -8.47 5.40 4.77
C LYS A 69 -8.17 6.15 6.06
N LEU A 70 -7.04 6.87 6.09
CA LEU A 70 -6.71 7.75 7.22
C LEU A 70 -7.75 8.88 7.37
N ALA A 71 -8.48 9.23 6.31
CA ALA A 71 -9.70 10.06 6.37
C ALA A 71 -10.57 9.91 5.10
N ASN A 72 -11.77 10.50 5.12
CA ASN A 72 -12.62 10.71 3.93
C ASN A 72 -12.09 11.83 3.00
N LYS A 73 -10.95 12.43 3.32
CA LYS A 73 -10.33 13.50 2.54
C LYS A 73 -8.88 13.12 2.24
N PRO A 74 -8.49 12.98 0.96
CA PRO A 74 -7.08 12.85 0.62
C PRO A 74 -6.29 14.04 1.17
N GLY A 75 -5.11 13.79 1.73
CA GLY A 75 -4.36 14.82 2.46
C GLY A 75 -2.94 14.41 2.87
N ASN A 76 -2.37 15.21 3.76
CA ASN A 76 -1.04 14.98 4.33
C ASN A 76 -1.15 14.19 5.64
N TYR A 77 -0.29 13.20 5.81
CA TYR A 77 -0.28 12.30 6.96
C TYR A 77 1.12 12.18 7.55
N ALA A 78 1.21 12.25 8.87
CA ALA A 78 2.44 11.92 9.59
C ALA A 78 2.39 10.45 10.01
N ILE A 79 3.37 9.66 9.59
CA ILE A 79 3.48 8.23 9.86
C ILE A 79 4.80 7.97 10.57
N GLU A 80 4.73 7.32 11.72
CA GLU A 80 5.90 6.87 12.47
C GLU A 80 6.41 5.52 11.93
N ILE A 81 7.66 5.46 11.52
CA ILE A 81 8.38 4.27 11.06
C ILE A 81 9.71 4.22 11.82
N ASP A 82 9.98 3.14 12.55
CA ASP A 82 11.20 2.97 13.34
C ASP A 82 11.50 4.16 14.29
N ALA A 83 10.47 4.65 14.98
CA ALA A 83 10.51 5.83 15.85
C ALA A 83 10.87 7.17 15.17
N LEU A 84 10.87 7.22 13.83
CA LEU A 84 11.00 8.43 13.03
C LEU A 84 9.66 8.78 12.41
N VAL A 85 9.28 10.06 12.47
CA VAL A 85 8.04 10.56 11.89
C VAL A 85 8.29 11.08 10.48
N PHE A 86 7.62 10.48 9.51
CA PHE A 86 7.68 10.86 8.10
C PHE A 86 6.35 11.49 7.66
N ASN A 87 6.42 12.57 6.89
CA ASN A 87 5.25 13.20 6.31
C ASN A 87 5.00 12.65 4.90
N PHE A 88 3.84 12.06 4.69
CA PHE A 88 3.39 11.57 3.40
C PHE A 88 2.24 12.42 2.87
N THR A 89 2.10 12.45 1.56
CA THR A 89 0.92 12.99 0.88
C THR A 89 0.21 11.85 0.19
N GLU A 90 -1.09 11.69 0.45
CA GLU A 90 -1.93 10.77 -0.31
C GLU A 90 -2.15 11.31 -1.71
N GLN A 91 -1.89 10.43 -2.68
CA GLN A 91 -2.00 10.73 -4.10
C GLN A 91 -2.96 9.72 -4.73
N ASP A 92 -3.56 10.13 -5.84
CA ASP A 92 -4.25 9.18 -6.71
C ASP A 92 -3.24 8.15 -7.25
N PRO A 93 -3.49 6.83 -7.12
CA PRO A 93 -2.65 5.81 -7.74
C PRO A 93 -2.38 6.05 -9.23
N ASP A 94 -3.32 6.65 -9.97
CA ASP A 94 -3.17 6.96 -11.39
C ASP A 94 -2.13 8.07 -11.65
N ASN A 95 -1.77 8.85 -10.62
CA ASN A 95 -0.72 9.88 -10.68
C ASN A 95 0.66 9.36 -10.27
N MET A 96 0.81 8.06 -10.02
CA MET A 96 2.10 7.49 -9.63
C MET A 96 3.17 7.71 -10.70
N PRO A 97 4.41 8.12 -10.32
CA PRO A 97 5.49 8.25 -11.28
C PRO A 97 5.72 6.94 -12.04
N ALA A 98 5.86 7.00 -13.37
CA ALA A 98 5.99 5.82 -14.23
C ALA A 98 7.15 4.90 -13.79
N GLY A 99 8.28 5.46 -13.32
CA GLY A 99 9.40 4.68 -12.80
C GLY A 99 9.07 3.93 -11.50
N THR A 100 8.25 4.51 -10.63
CA THR A 100 7.78 3.84 -9.42
C THR A 100 6.83 2.70 -9.80
N MET A 101 5.85 2.97 -10.65
CA MET A 101 4.88 1.98 -11.13
C MET A 101 5.58 0.76 -11.77
N ALA A 102 6.51 1.00 -12.69
CA ALA A 102 7.27 -0.06 -13.35
C ALA A 102 8.07 -0.93 -12.36
N ASN A 103 8.66 -0.32 -11.32
CA ASN A 103 9.39 -1.07 -10.28
C ASN A 103 8.45 -1.92 -9.42
N ILE A 104 7.25 -1.42 -9.09
CA ILE A 104 6.23 -2.19 -8.37
C ILE A 104 5.72 -3.35 -9.23
N GLU A 105 5.41 -3.12 -10.49
CA GLU A 105 4.97 -4.18 -11.42
C GLU A 105 6.04 -5.26 -11.61
N LYS A 106 7.31 -4.85 -11.73
CA LYS A 106 8.44 -5.78 -11.80
C LYS A 106 8.57 -6.60 -10.51
N TYR A 107 8.45 -5.98 -9.35
CA TYR A 107 8.44 -6.69 -8.06
C TYR A 107 7.28 -7.70 -8.01
N LEU A 108 6.06 -7.28 -8.34
CA LEU A 108 4.90 -8.18 -8.31
C LEU A 108 5.07 -9.37 -9.25
N SER A 109 5.57 -9.17 -10.47
CA SER A 109 5.79 -10.29 -11.42
C SER A 109 6.87 -11.31 -10.99
N THR A 110 7.72 -10.99 -10.01
CA THR A 110 8.75 -11.90 -9.51
C THR A 110 8.37 -12.63 -8.23
N VAL A 111 7.45 -12.08 -7.44
CA VAL A 111 7.13 -12.59 -6.09
C VAL A 111 5.71 -13.18 -6.00
N VAL A 112 4.87 -12.96 -7.02
CA VAL A 112 3.47 -13.38 -7.10
C VAL A 112 3.26 -14.44 -8.19
#